data_AF-A0A7S1XC14-F1
#
_entry.id   AF-A0A7S1XC14-F1
#
_cell.length_a   1.000
_cell.length_b   1.000
_cell.length_c   1.000
_cell.angle_alpha   90.00
_cell.angle_beta   90.00
_cell.angle_gamma   90.00
#
_symmetry.space_group_name_H-M   'P 1'
#
loop_
_entity.id
_entity.type
_entity.pdbx_description
1 polymer ?
#
loop_
_entity_poly.entity_id
_entity_poly.type
_entity_poly.pdbx_seq_one_letter_code
_entity_poly.pdbx_strand_id
1 'polypeptide(L)'
;RTKLNCFEFNPSGEFKLSEISRADILYQSRKVARHVEESTMPAEAGVSSLFGKNRKFSNRGRSFRKYLGNSLMPRDIRLIDGDFDGKPVIRVRHNAIVISLENIHGILFYDRLYLFNPGNSVVSRAAKIVSTRIVAGAEGDQDHSEPFEFLVMEGIFIHVAQFL
;
A
#
# COMPACT_ATOMS: atom_id res chain seq x y z
N ARG A 1 -3.35 4.01 -22.24
CA ARG A 1 -2.01 3.67 -21.68
C ARG A 1 -2.15 2.48 -20.73
N THR A 2 -1.50 1.35 -21.02
CA THR A 2 -1.61 0.10 -20.23
C THR A 2 -0.65 0.05 -19.04
N LYS A 3 0.50 0.73 -19.14
CA LYS A 3 1.51 0.85 -18.08
C LYS A 3 1.64 2.29 -17.58
N LEU A 4 2.04 2.42 -16.32
CA LEU A 4 2.29 3.67 -15.62
C LEU A 4 3.76 3.70 -15.19
N ASN A 5 4.42 4.83 -15.41
CA ASN A 5 5.80 5.04 -14.98
C ASN A 5 5.82 5.53 -13.54
N CYS A 6 6.70 4.97 -12.72
CA CYS A 6 6.80 5.29 -11.30
C CYS A 6 8.23 5.13 -10.77
N PHE A 7 8.51 5.79 -9.65
CA PHE A 7 9.56 5.36 -8.74
C PHE A 7 9.00 4.26 -7.83
N GLU A 8 9.68 3.11 -7.80
CA GLU A 8 9.39 2.01 -6.89
C GLU A 8 10.40 2.01 -5.76
N PHE A 9 9.92 2.09 -4.51
CA PHE A 9 10.73 2.06 -3.29
C PHE A 9 10.61 0.72 -2.60
N ASN A 10 11.68 0.31 -1.94
CA ASN A 10 11.70 -0.80 -1.00
C ASN A 10 11.83 -0.28 0.46
N PRO A 11 11.76 -1.17 1.46
CA PRO A 11 11.89 -0.79 2.86
C PRO A 11 13.29 -0.32 3.26
N SER A 12 14.32 -0.55 2.44
CA SER A 12 15.67 -0.01 2.70
C SER A 12 15.84 1.43 2.21
N GLY A 13 14.82 2.03 1.60
CA GLY A 13 14.84 3.40 1.12
C GLY A 13 15.48 3.57 -0.26
N GLU A 14 15.91 2.48 -0.90
CA GLU A 14 16.34 2.50 -2.29
C GLU A 14 15.13 2.62 -3.21
N PHE A 15 15.28 3.38 -4.29
CA PHE A 15 14.27 3.46 -5.33
C PHE A 15 14.84 3.36 -6.72
N LYS A 16 14.03 2.80 -7.62
CA LYS A 16 14.35 2.66 -9.04
C LYS A 16 13.21 3.15 -9.90
N LEU A 17 13.54 3.54 -11.13
CA LEU A 17 12.54 3.76 -12.16
C LEU A 17 11.93 2.42 -12.56
N SER A 18 10.60 2.34 -12.54
CA SER A 18 9.85 1.12 -12.82
C SER A 18 8.61 1.44 -13.65
N GLU A 19 8.08 0.42 -14.32
CA GLU A 19 6.80 0.48 -15.01
C GLU A 19 5.87 -0.57 -14.40
N ILE A 20 4.65 -0.18 -14.07
CA ILE A 20 3.66 -1.09 -13.50
C ILE A 20 2.30 -0.92 -14.19
N SER A 21 1.62 -2.03 -14.47
CA SER A 21 0.27 -1.97 -15.02
C SER A 21 -0.78 -1.81 -13.90
N ARG A 22 -1.94 -1.26 -14.26
CA ARG A 22 -3.08 -1.17 -13.32
C ARG A 22 -3.52 -2.55 -12.81
N ALA A 23 -3.41 -3.57 -13.65
CA ALA A 23 -3.72 -4.95 -13.28
C ALA A 23 -2.72 -5.48 -12.25
N ASP A 24 -1.43 -5.18 -12.42
CA ASP A 24 -0.38 -5.60 -11.48
C ASP A 24 -0.54 -4.95 -10.12
N ILE A 25 -0.89 -3.65 -10.06
CA ILE A 25 -1.19 -2.96 -8.80
C ILE A 25 -2.30 -3.69 -8.04
N LEU A 26 -3.39 -4.04 -8.71
CA LEU A 26 -4.51 -4.77 -8.10
C LEU A 26 -4.08 -6.18 -7.68
N TYR A 27 -3.28 -6.85 -8.49
CA TYR A 27 -2.76 -8.18 -8.20
C TYR A 27 -1.88 -8.16 -6.95
N GLN A 28 -0.93 -7.22 -6.84
CA GLN A 28 -0.06 -7.05 -5.68
C GLN A 28 -0.88 -6.81 -4.42
N SER A 29 -1.89 -5.93 -4.49
CA SER A 29 -2.79 -5.66 -3.37
C SER A 29 -3.48 -6.95 -2.86
N ARG A 30 -3.83 -7.88 -3.75
CA ARG A 30 -4.54 -9.12 -3.41
C ARG A 30 -3.61 -10.22 -2.92
N LYS A 31 -2.34 -10.21 -3.32
CA LYS A 31 -1.34 -11.19 -2.86
C LYS A 31 -1.19 -11.15 -1.33
N VAL A 32 -1.18 -9.95 -0.75
CA VAL A 32 -1.10 -9.75 0.70
C VAL A 32 -2.35 -10.27 1.41
N ALA A 33 -3.53 -10.03 0.85
CA ALA A 33 -4.79 -10.51 1.44
C ALA A 33 -4.84 -12.06 1.52
N ARG A 34 -4.27 -12.76 0.54
CA ARG A 34 -4.20 -14.23 0.53
C ARG A 34 -3.28 -14.81 1.61
N HIS A 35 -2.15 -14.16 1.88
CA HIS A 35 -1.28 -14.58 2.99
C HIS A 35 -1.98 -14.44 4.35
N VAL A 36 -2.80 -13.40 4.52
CA VAL A 36 -3.65 -13.26 5.72
C VAL A 36 -4.74 -14.33 5.76
N GLU A 37 -5.36 -14.68 4.63
CA GLU A 37 -6.32 -15.81 4.55
C GLU A 37 -5.69 -17.14 4.98
N GLU A 38 -4.51 -17.48 4.47
CA GLU A 38 -3.83 -18.74 4.81
C GLU A 38 -3.33 -18.78 6.26
N SER A 39 -2.90 -17.65 6.83
CA SER A 39 -2.43 -17.59 8.23
C SER A 39 -3.56 -17.50 9.26
N THR A 40 -4.75 -17.05 8.87
CA THR A 40 -5.94 -16.98 9.76
C THR A 40 -6.80 -18.25 9.71
N MET A 41 -6.55 -19.14 8.74
CA MET A 41 -7.14 -20.48 8.70
C MET A 41 -6.29 -21.40 9.58
N PRO A 42 -6.76 -21.92 10.73
CA PRO A 42 -6.07 -23.03 11.34
C PRO A 42 -6.06 -24.18 10.33
N ALA A 43 -4.87 -24.70 10.05
CA ALA A 43 -4.68 -25.90 9.25
C ALA A 43 -5.26 -27.11 10.00
N GLU A 44 -6.59 -27.26 10.03
CA GLU A 44 -7.23 -28.52 10.39
C GLU A 44 -7.36 -29.39 9.14
N ALA A 45 -6.20 -29.73 8.57
CA ALA A 45 -6.06 -30.93 7.76
C ALA A 45 -5.58 -32.04 8.69
N GLY A 46 -6.49 -32.61 9.48
CA GLY A 46 -6.16 -33.83 10.21
C GLY A 46 -6.92 -34.19 11.48
N VAL A 47 -8.21 -33.87 11.67
CA VAL A 47 -9.05 -34.69 12.57
C VAL A 47 -10.50 -34.72 12.05
N SER A 48 -10.68 -35.36 10.90
CA SER A 48 -12.00 -35.86 10.51
C SER A 48 -12.33 -37.09 11.35
N SER A 49 -12.84 -36.89 12.56
CA SER A 49 -13.90 -37.70 13.15
C SER A 49 -14.04 -37.36 14.63
N LEU A 50 -15.28 -37.51 15.10
CA LEU A 50 -15.69 -37.50 16.51
C LEU A 50 -16.08 -36.12 17.05
N PHE A 51 -17.41 -35.95 17.08
CA PHE A 51 -18.22 -35.07 17.93
C PHE A 51 -18.61 -33.68 17.40
N GLY A 52 -19.94 -33.52 17.24
CA GLY A 52 -20.60 -32.31 17.73
C GLY A 52 -21.29 -31.46 16.69
N LYS A 53 -22.55 -31.79 16.42
CA LYS A 53 -23.58 -30.96 15.79
C LYS A 53 -23.49 -29.47 16.19
N ASN A 54 -23.72 -28.61 15.20
CA ASN A 54 -24.22 -27.23 15.32
C ASN A 54 -23.39 -26.23 16.14
N ARG A 55 -22.31 -25.70 15.55
CA ARG A 55 -21.84 -24.35 15.87
C ARG A 55 -22.03 -23.42 14.68
N LYS A 56 -22.79 -22.35 14.93
CA LYS A 56 -23.15 -21.26 14.01
C LYS A 56 -21.90 -20.62 13.39
N PHE A 57 -21.46 -21.11 12.23
CA PHE A 57 -20.35 -20.54 11.45
C PHE A 57 -20.75 -19.30 10.61
N SER A 58 -21.97 -18.77 10.75
CA SER A 58 -22.53 -17.76 9.85
C SER A 58 -22.08 -16.31 10.11
N ASN A 59 -21.42 -16.00 11.23
CA ASN A 59 -21.02 -14.62 11.56
C ASN A 59 -19.55 -14.28 11.23
N ARG A 60 -18.62 -15.24 11.22
CA ARG A 60 -17.20 -14.96 10.88
C ARG A 60 -17.00 -14.64 9.41
N GLY A 61 -17.70 -15.34 8.51
CA GLY A 61 -17.64 -15.06 7.07
C GLY A 61 -18.18 -13.70 6.65
N ARG A 62 -19.11 -13.10 7.44
CA ARG A 62 -19.62 -11.74 7.19
C ARG A 62 -18.62 -10.66 7.58
N SER A 63 -17.90 -10.84 8.69
CA SER A 63 -16.82 -9.94 9.11
C SER A 63 -15.69 -9.93 8.07
N PHE A 64 -15.30 -11.11 7.59
CA PHE A 64 -14.25 -11.26 6.60
C PHE A 64 -14.64 -10.69 5.23
N ARG A 65 -15.89 -10.90 4.77
CA ARG A 65 -16.40 -10.21 3.56
C ARG A 65 -16.44 -8.69 3.70
N LYS A 66 -16.70 -8.15 4.89
CA LYS A 66 -16.58 -6.70 5.15
C LYS A 66 -15.12 -6.25 5.07
N TYR A 67 -14.19 -7.07 5.56
CA TYR A 67 -12.75 -6.83 5.52
C TYR A 67 -12.21 -6.76 4.08
N LEU A 68 -12.56 -7.74 3.25
CA LEU A 68 -12.30 -7.72 1.79
C LEU A 68 -13.08 -6.61 1.06
N GLY A 69 -14.19 -6.15 1.63
CA GLY A 69 -14.99 -5.05 1.09
C GLY A 69 -14.23 -3.71 1.04
N ASN A 70 -13.19 -3.54 1.87
CA ASN A 70 -12.33 -2.35 1.89
C ASN A 70 -10.95 -2.58 1.24
N SER A 71 -10.80 -3.57 0.37
CA SER A 71 -9.58 -3.72 -0.44
C SER A 71 -9.48 -2.64 -1.53
N LEU A 72 -8.27 -2.44 -2.05
CA LEU A 72 -8.00 -1.59 -3.20
C LEU A 72 -8.86 -2.01 -4.41
N MET A 73 -9.66 -1.06 -4.93
CA MET A 73 -10.57 -1.30 -6.05
C MET A 73 -10.07 -0.61 -7.33
N PRO A 74 -10.47 -1.07 -8.53
CA PRO A 74 -10.07 -0.43 -9.79
C PRO A 74 -10.38 1.07 -9.86
N ARG A 75 -11.47 1.52 -9.22
CA ARG A 75 -11.83 2.94 -9.12
C ARG A 75 -10.82 3.79 -8.35
N ASP A 76 -10.08 3.20 -7.41
CA ASP A 76 -9.09 3.90 -6.60
C ASP A 76 -7.83 4.21 -7.43
N ILE A 77 -7.53 3.38 -8.44
CA ILE A 77 -6.40 3.58 -9.37
C ILE A 77 -6.55 4.86 -10.19
N ARG A 78 -7.78 5.37 -10.38
CA ARG A 78 -7.97 6.64 -11.08
C ARG A 78 -7.30 7.81 -10.35
N LEU A 79 -7.14 7.72 -9.03
CA LEU A 79 -6.49 8.76 -8.21
C LEU A 79 -4.98 8.88 -8.47
N ILE A 80 -4.38 7.89 -9.13
CA ILE A 80 -2.95 7.89 -9.45
C ILE A 80 -2.66 8.08 -10.94
N ASP A 81 -3.71 8.35 -11.72
CA ASP A 81 -3.55 8.73 -13.11
C ASP A 81 -3.11 10.19 -13.17
N GLY A 82 -2.00 10.48 -13.87
CA GLY A 82 -1.44 11.85 -13.91
C GLY A 82 -2.35 12.87 -14.58
N ASP A 83 -3.32 12.42 -15.37
CA ASP A 83 -4.32 13.27 -16.03
C ASP A 83 -5.59 13.47 -15.16
N PHE A 84 -5.64 12.88 -13.96
CA PHE A 84 -6.81 12.97 -13.09
C PHE A 84 -6.75 14.24 -12.22
N ASP A 85 -7.56 15.24 -12.57
CA ASP A 85 -7.76 16.46 -11.78
C ASP A 85 -8.67 16.18 -10.57
N GLY A 86 -8.10 15.44 -9.61
CA GLY A 86 -8.75 15.01 -8.38
C GLY A 86 -8.48 15.93 -7.21
N LYS A 87 -9.47 16.08 -6.31
CA LYS A 87 -9.22 16.70 -5.00
C LYS A 87 -8.13 15.92 -4.24
N PRO A 88 -7.28 16.61 -3.46
CA PRO A 88 -6.32 15.95 -2.58
C PRO A 88 -7.00 14.90 -1.70
N VAL A 89 -6.45 13.69 -1.66
CA VAL A 89 -7.02 12.57 -0.91
C VAL A 89 -5.93 11.60 -0.44
N ILE A 90 -6.10 11.14 0.79
CA ILE A 90 -5.41 9.98 1.34
C ILE A 90 -6.49 8.95 1.60
N ARG A 91 -6.44 7.84 0.86
CA ARG A 91 -7.45 6.78 0.93
C ARG A 91 -6.82 5.53 1.49
N VAL A 92 -7.14 5.24 2.74
CA VAL A 92 -6.70 4.04 3.44
C VAL A 92 -7.61 2.87 3.06
N ARG A 93 -7.01 1.87 2.42
CA ARG A 93 -7.62 0.55 2.16
C ARG A 93 -6.94 -0.48 3.06
N HIS A 94 -7.56 -1.64 3.18
CA HIS A 94 -7.03 -2.72 4.00
C HIS A 94 -5.60 -3.14 3.61
N ASN A 95 -5.32 -3.12 2.30
CA ASN A 95 -4.11 -3.67 1.71
C ASN A 95 -3.25 -2.62 1.00
N ALA A 96 -3.61 -1.34 1.08
CA ALA A 96 -2.88 -0.25 0.45
C ALA A 96 -3.33 1.11 0.97
N ILE A 97 -2.46 2.11 0.90
CA ILE A 97 -2.82 3.52 1.06
C ILE A 97 -2.65 4.17 -0.31
N VAL A 98 -3.71 4.79 -0.81
CA VAL A 98 -3.67 5.57 -2.06
C VAL A 98 -3.51 7.04 -1.69
N ILE A 99 -2.51 7.68 -2.29
CA ILE A 99 -2.10 9.04 -2.00
C ILE A 99 -2.27 9.84 -3.29
N SER A 100 -2.98 10.96 -3.21
CA SER A 100 -3.11 11.93 -4.29
C SER A 100 -3.10 13.29 -3.63
N LEU A 101 -1.94 13.91 -3.52
CA LEU A 101 -1.74 15.20 -2.86
C LEU A 101 -1.06 16.14 -3.86
N GLU A 102 -1.83 17.10 -4.39
CA GLU A 102 -1.38 18.03 -5.42
C GLU A 102 -0.73 17.32 -6.62
N ASN A 103 0.60 17.40 -6.74
CA ASN A 103 1.39 16.80 -7.81
C ASN A 103 1.96 15.41 -7.46
N ILE A 104 1.70 14.93 -6.24
CA ILE A 104 2.19 13.65 -5.73
C ILE A 104 1.07 12.62 -5.78
N HIS A 105 1.23 11.65 -6.67
CA HIS A 105 0.36 10.51 -6.79
C HIS A 105 1.12 9.24 -6.41
N GLY A 106 0.55 8.41 -5.55
CA GLY A 106 1.22 7.21 -5.10
C GLY A 106 0.32 6.12 -4.56
N ILE A 107 0.85 4.91 -4.53
CA ILE A 107 0.26 3.76 -3.83
C ILE A 107 1.32 3.18 -2.92
N LEU A 108 0.99 3.15 -1.64
CA LEU A 108 1.80 2.58 -0.59
C LEU A 108 1.21 1.24 -0.18
N PHE A 109 2.02 0.20 -0.32
CA PHE A 109 1.78 -1.12 0.26
C PHE A 109 2.69 -1.28 1.50
N TYR A 110 2.52 -2.37 2.23
CA TYR A 110 3.31 -2.64 3.44
C TYR A 110 4.82 -2.74 3.19
N ASP A 111 5.24 -3.18 1.99
CA ASP A 111 6.64 -3.46 1.65
C ASP A 111 7.20 -2.58 0.52
N ARG A 112 6.37 -1.71 -0.05
CA ARG A 112 6.76 -0.94 -1.24
C ARG A 112 5.91 0.30 -1.43
N LEU A 113 6.50 1.32 -2.01
CA LEU A 113 5.82 2.52 -2.46
C LEU A 113 5.99 2.66 -3.96
N TYR A 114 4.92 3.01 -4.65
CA TYR A 114 4.95 3.48 -6.03
C TYR A 114 4.60 4.96 -6.06
N LEU A 115 5.53 5.83 -6.48
CA LEU A 115 5.27 7.25 -6.77
C LEU A 115 5.20 7.45 -8.28
N PHE A 116 4.07 7.90 -8.80
CA PHE A 116 3.81 8.01 -10.24
C PHE A 116 4.28 9.33 -10.82
N ASN A 117 4.48 9.34 -12.13
CA ASN A 117 4.97 10.49 -12.90
C ASN A 117 6.41 10.93 -12.53
N PRO A 118 7.41 10.05 -12.69
CA PRO A 118 8.80 10.33 -12.34
C PRO A 118 9.43 11.46 -13.17
N GLY A 119 8.84 11.81 -14.32
CA GLY A 119 9.28 12.94 -15.14
C GLY A 119 8.96 14.31 -14.52
N ASN A 120 8.09 14.38 -13.52
CA ASN A 120 7.81 15.60 -12.79
C ASN A 120 8.93 15.88 -11.77
N SER A 121 9.49 17.09 -11.80
CA SER A 121 10.55 17.53 -10.88
C SER A 121 10.09 17.55 -9.42
N VAL A 122 8.80 17.82 -9.16
CA VAL A 122 8.18 17.77 -7.84
C VAL A 122 8.21 16.34 -7.29
N VAL A 123 7.78 15.36 -8.10
CA VAL A 123 7.83 13.92 -7.75
C VAL A 123 9.27 13.46 -7.52
N SER A 124 10.21 13.88 -8.37
CA SER A 124 11.64 13.56 -8.19
C SER A 124 12.23 14.12 -6.89
N ARG A 125 11.77 15.31 -6.46
CA ARG A 125 12.17 15.88 -5.17
C ARG A 125 11.55 15.12 -4.01
N ALA A 126 10.25 14.82 -4.08
CA ALA A 126 9.56 14.01 -3.08
C ALA A 126 10.23 12.64 -2.91
N ALA A 127 10.60 12.00 -4.02
CA ALA A 127 11.29 10.71 -4.02
C ALA A 127 12.59 10.72 -3.19
N LYS A 128 13.39 11.80 -3.31
CA LYS A 128 14.61 11.95 -2.52
C LYS A 128 14.32 12.13 -1.02
N ILE A 129 13.35 12.97 -0.68
CA ILE A 129 12.95 13.21 0.72
C ILE A 129 12.45 11.91 1.37
N VAL A 130 11.60 11.17 0.66
CA VAL A 130 11.08 9.87 1.13
C VAL A 130 12.24 8.88 1.33
N SER A 131 13.14 8.76 0.36
CA SER A 131 14.32 7.89 0.47
C SER A 131 15.16 8.24 1.71
N THR A 132 15.50 9.51 1.90
CA THR A 132 16.25 9.99 3.06
C THR A 132 15.54 9.66 4.36
N ARG A 133 14.21 9.81 4.41
CA ARG A 133 13.45 9.53 5.63
C ARG A 133 13.43 8.04 5.98
N ILE A 134 13.25 7.18 4.99
CA ILE A 134 13.29 5.71 5.19
C ILE A 134 14.66 5.29 5.71
N VAL A 135 15.75 5.77 5.10
CA VAL A 135 17.12 5.44 5.53
C VAL A 135 17.37 5.93 6.96
N ALA A 136 17.01 7.17 7.27
CA ALA A 136 17.18 7.72 8.62
C ALA A 136 16.37 6.96 9.69
N GLY A 137 15.18 6.47 9.35
CA GLY A 137 14.37 5.64 10.24
C GLY A 137 14.95 4.23 10.44
N ALA A 138 15.66 3.69 9.46
CA ALA A 138 16.34 2.39 9.56
C ALA A 138 17.63 2.45 10.40
N GLU A 139 18.30 3.60 10.46
CA GLU A 139 19.49 3.83 11.28
C GLU A 139 19.18 4.20 12.75
N GLY A 140 17.89 4.36 13.09
CA GLY A 140 17.42 4.70 14.44
C GLY A 140 17.57 3.58 15.47
N ASP A 141 17.29 3.93 16.73
CA ASP A 141 17.41 3.04 17.90
C ASP A 141 16.64 1.73 17.69
N GLN A 142 17.32 0.58 17.79
CA GLN A 142 16.79 -0.72 17.37
C GLN A 142 15.54 -1.15 18.15
N ASP A 143 15.32 -0.58 19.34
CA ASP A 143 14.15 -0.85 20.17
C ASP A 143 12.88 -0.16 19.67
N HIS A 144 12.99 0.82 18.76
CA HIS A 144 11.88 1.63 18.25
C HIS A 144 11.95 1.86 16.74
N SER A 145 12.09 0.78 15.95
CA SER A 145 11.98 0.87 14.49
C SER A 145 10.56 1.28 14.09
N GLU A 146 10.43 2.45 13.47
CA GLU A 146 9.16 2.95 12.95
C GLU A 146 8.76 2.16 11.68
N PRO A 147 7.48 1.76 11.54
CA PRO A 147 7.00 1.06 10.34
C PRO A 147 7.28 1.82 9.04
N PHE A 148 7.63 1.08 7.98
CA PHE A 148 7.95 1.62 6.66
C PHE A 148 6.90 2.59 6.14
N GLU A 149 5.63 2.26 6.29
CA GLU A 149 4.52 3.08 5.83
C GLU A 149 4.50 4.46 6.50
N PHE A 150 4.89 4.57 7.77
CA PHE A 150 4.90 5.84 8.49
C PHE A 150 6.08 6.71 8.06
N LEU A 151 7.27 6.12 7.90
CA LEU A 151 8.44 6.81 7.36
C LEU A 151 8.17 7.37 5.95
N VAL A 152 7.50 6.59 5.10
CA VAL A 152 7.08 7.05 3.77
C VAL A 152 6.11 8.21 3.86
N MET A 153 5.04 8.06 4.66
CA MET A 153 3.99 9.08 4.78
C MET A 153 4.56 10.38 5.34
N GLU A 154 5.45 10.30 6.32
CA GLU A 154 6.15 11.45 6.87
C GLU A 154 6.99 12.15 5.79
N GLY A 155 7.78 11.41 5.01
CA GLY A 155 8.55 11.99 3.90
C GLY A 155 7.68 12.69 2.86
N ILE A 156 6.51 12.12 2.54
CA ILE A 156 5.52 12.75 1.65
C ILE A 156 4.96 14.04 2.28
N PHE A 157 4.61 14.02 3.57
CA PHE A 157 4.07 15.20 4.25
C PHE A 157 5.09 16.31 4.41
N ILE A 158 6.35 15.99 4.73
CA ILE A 158 7.46 16.95 4.75
C ILE A 158 7.55 17.64 3.39
N HIS A 159 7.48 16.88 2.29
CA HIS A 159 7.52 17.45 0.96
C HIS A 159 6.32 18.36 0.69
N VAL A 160 5.09 17.91 0.96
CA VAL A 160 3.87 18.71 0.70
C VAL A 160 3.86 19.98 1.54
N ALA A 161 4.26 19.92 2.80
CA ALA A 161 4.31 21.07 3.71
C ALA A 161 5.31 22.15 3.27
N GLN A 162 6.27 21.85 2.40
CA GLN A 162 7.18 22.86 1.83
C GLN A 162 6.51 23.75 0.75
N PHE A 163 5.31 23.40 0.29
CA PHE A 163 4.57 24.14 -0.75
C PHE A 163 3.27 24.78 -0.24
N LEU A 164 2.93 24.57 1.04
CA LEU A 164 1.84 25.24 1.74
C LEU A 164 2.31 26.58 2.33
#